data_AF-A0A3A4RB23-F1
#
_entry.id   AF-A0A3A4RB23-F1
#
_cell.length_a   1.000
_cell.length_b   1.000
_cell.length_c   1.000
_cell.angle_alpha   90.00
_cell.angle_beta   90.00
_cell.angle_gamma   90.00
#
_symmetry.space_group_name_H-M   'P 1'
#
loop_
_entity.id
_entity.type
_entity.pdbx_description
1 polymer ?
#
loop_
_entity_poly.entity_id
_entity_poly.type
_entity_poly.pdbx_seq_one_letter_code
_entity_poly.pdbx_strand_id
1 'polypeptide(L)' 'IDGMIIYSHRGCRLFCGGQRAVMDAISEEFGIPSLLIGGDLSDVRDYNRDQVRNQIENFMDMLG' A
#
# COMPACT_ATOMS: atom_id res chain seq x y z
N ILE A 1 7.86 4.57 -13.75
CA ILE A 1 7.07 4.31 -12.52
C ILE A 1 7.65 3.02 -11.99
N ASP A 2 8.34 3.10 -10.85
CA ASP A 2 9.16 2.00 -10.36
C ASP A 2 8.45 1.22 -9.24
N GLY A 3 7.40 1.78 -8.66
CA GLY A 3 6.55 1.12 -7.68
C GLY A 3 5.20 1.82 -7.50
N MET A 4 4.22 1.10 -6.94
CA MET A 4 2.91 1.63 -6.57
C MET A 4 2.70 1.51 -5.06
N ILE A 5 2.15 2.54 -4.42
CA ILE A 5 1.73 2.47 -3.00
C ILE A 5 0.21 2.60 -2.94
N ILE A 6 -0.43 1.65 -2.26
CA ILE A 6 -1.88 1.65 -1.99
C ILE A 6 -2.09 1.87 -0.49
N TYR A 7 -2.85 2.92 -0.15
CA TYR A 7 -3.36 3.10 1.20
C TYR A 7 -4.71 2.38 1.36
N SER A 8 -4.74 1.37 2.24
CA SER A 8 -5.92 0.56 2.52
C SER A 8 -6.69 1.12 3.71
N HIS A 9 -7.69 1.96 3.40
CA HIS A 9 -8.59 2.53 4.38
C HIS A 9 -9.58 1.48 4.91
N ARG A 10 -9.47 1.09 6.19
CA ARG A 10 -10.31 0.02 6.77
C ARG A 10 -11.81 0.25 6.61
N GLY A 11 -12.28 1.50 6.58
CA GLY A 11 -13.69 1.83 6.40
C GLY A 11 -14.23 1.69 4.96
N CYS A 12 -13.38 1.56 3.93
CA CYS A 12 -13.81 1.56 2.53
C CYS A 12 -13.83 0.14 1.93
N ARG A 13 -14.91 -0.61 2.18
CA ARG A 13 -15.05 -2.00 1.70
C ARG A 13 -14.94 -2.16 0.18
N LEU A 14 -15.52 -1.22 -0.58
CA LEU A 14 -15.50 -1.25 -2.04
C LEU A 14 -14.09 -1.11 -2.61
N PHE A 15 -13.30 -0.18 -2.06
CA PHE A 15 -11.93 0.02 -2.49
C PHE A 15 -11.05 -1.15 -2.03
N CYS A 16 -11.11 -1.51 -0.75
CA CYS A 16 -10.21 -2.50 -0.16
C CYS A 16 -10.40 -3.92 -0.72
N GLY A 17 -11.63 -4.29 -1.09
CA GLY A 17 -11.90 -5.61 -1.66
C GLY A 17 -11.20 -5.89 -3.00
N GLY A 18 -10.90 -4.84 -3.79
CA GLY A 18 -10.27 -4.98 -5.10
C GLY A 18 -8.75 -4.77 -5.11
N GLN A 19 -8.16 -4.28 -4.01
CA GLN A 19 -6.76 -3.86 -3.99
C GLN A 19 -5.80 -4.98 -4.36
N ARG A 20 -6.05 -6.20 -3.88
CA ARG A 20 -5.18 -7.34 -4.19
C ARG A 20 -5.18 -7.65 -5.68
N ALA A 21 -6.36 -7.72 -6.29
CA ALA A 21 -6.50 -7.94 -7.73
C ALA A 21 -5.82 -6.83 -8.55
N VAL A 22 -5.90 -5.58 -8.10
CA VAL A 22 -5.19 -4.46 -8.74
C VAL A 22 -3.67 -4.60 -8.62
N MET A 23 -3.15 -4.97 -7.44
CA MET A 23 -1.70 -5.20 -7.26
C MET A 23 -1.20 -6.35 -8.13
N ASP A 24 -1.96 -7.44 -8.19
CA ASP A 24 -1.61 -8.61 -9.02
C ASP A 24 -1.61 -8.21 -10.51
N ALA A 25 -2.65 -7.51 -10.99
CA ALA A 25 -2.72 -7.03 -12.38
C ALA A 25 -1.58 -6.05 -12.72
N ILE A 26 -1.25 -5.11 -11.83
CA ILE A 26 -0.15 -4.16 -12.04
C ILE A 26 1.20 -4.88 -12.11
N SER A 27 1.41 -5.89 -11.26
CA SER A 27 2.61 -6.71 -11.28
C SER A 27 2.71 -7.56 -12.55
N GLU A 28 1.60 -8.16 -12.99
CA GLU A 28 1.56 -9.04 -14.17
C GLU A 28 1.70 -8.27 -15.49
N GLU A 29 1.00 -7.14 -15.63
CA GLU A 29 0.97 -6.38 -16.89
C GLU A 29 2.18 -5.46 -17.06
N PHE A 30 2.69 -4.89 -15.96
CA PHE A 30 3.72 -3.84 -16.02
C PHE A 30 5.03 -4.22 -15.30
N GLY A 31 5.07 -5.34 -14.56
CA GLY A 31 6.23 -5.70 -13.74
C GLY A 31 6.48 -4.74 -12.58
N ILE A 32 5.47 -3.93 -12.20
CA ILE A 32 5.63 -2.89 -11.18
C ILE A 32 5.32 -3.47 -9.79
N PRO A 33 6.28 -3.48 -8.85
CA PRO A 33 6.03 -3.91 -7.48
C PRO A 33 5.12 -2.93 -6.74
N SER A 34 4.39 -3.44 -5.74
CA SER A 34 3.39 -2.66 -5.00
C SER A 34 3.51 -2.84 -3.49
N LEU A 35 3.35 -1.75 -2.75
CA LEU A 35 3.26 -1.72 -1.28
C LEU A 35 1.83 -1.39 -0.85
N LEU A 36 1.26 -2.19 0.06
CA LEU A 36 -0.02 -1.92 0.68
C LEU A 36 0.17 -1.48 2.13
N ILE A 37 -0.29 -0.26 2.46
CA ILE A 37 -0.23 0.31 3.81
C ILE A 37 -1.64 0.41 4.37
N GLY A 38 -1.92 -0.27 5.47
CA GLY A 38 -3.22 -0.19 6.15
C GLY A 38 -3.35 1.03 7.05
N GLY A 39 -4.57 1.56 7.17
CA GLY A 39 -4.90 2.58 8.17
C GLY A 39 -6.36 3.02 8.13
N ASP A 40 -6.70 3.97 9.00
CA ASP A 40 -7.99 4.66 9.03
C ASP A 40 -7.79 6.16 8.84
N LEU A 41 -8.74 6.84 8.18
CA LEU A 41 -8.65 8.28 7.91
C LEU A 41 -9.21 9.12 9.07
N SER A 42 -9.98 8.50 9.96
CA SER A 42 -10.69 9.14 11.07
C SER A 42 -10.20 8.66 12.45
N ASP A 43 -9.68 7.43 12.54
CA ASP A 43 -9.15 6.86 13.78
C ASP A 43 -7.63 7.02 13.88
N VAL A 44 -7.18 8.07 14.56
CA VAL A 44 -5.76 8.33 14.83
C VAL A 44 -5.05 7.23 15.61
N ARG A 45 -5.79 6.33 16.29
CA ARG A 45 -5.22 5.19 17.00
C ARG A 45 -4.70 4.12 16.05
N ASP A 46 -5.16 4.11 14.80
CA ASP A 46 -4.74 3.18 13.76
C ASP A 46 -3.50 3.69 12.98
N TYR A 47 -2.91 4.80 13.41
CA TYR A 47 -1.73 5.37 12.76
C TYR A 47 -0.47 5.26 13.63
N ASN A 48 0.55 4.62 13.08
CA ASN A 48 1.89 4.60 13.64
C ASN A 48 2.90 5.16 12.63
N ARG A 49 3.46 6.34 12.93
CA ARG A 49 4.42 7.05 12.07
C ARG A 49 5.64 6.21 11.72
N ASP A 50 6.25 5.61 12.72
CA ASP A 50 7.52 4.91 12.54
C ASP A 50 7.29 3.62 11.75
N GLN A 51 6.17 2.93 12.00
CA GLN A 51 5.78 1.75 11.24
C GLN A 51 5.53 2.07 9.75
N VAL A 52 4.80 3.14 9.45
CA VAL A 52 4.54 3.57 8.06
C VAL A 52 5.85 4.00 7.39
N ARG A 53 6.70 4.74 8.11
CA ARG A 53 8.00 5.17 7.62
C ARG A 53 8.89 3.98 7.25
N ASN A 54 9.03 3.01 8.16
CA ASN A 54 9.85 1.82 7.93
C ASN A 54 9.35 0.99 6.74
N GLN A 55 8.04 0.87 6.55
CA GLN A 55 7.48 0.17 5.38
C GLN A 55 7.85 0.86 4.07
N ILE A 56 7.77 2.20 4.04
CA ILE A 56 8.14 2.98 2.86
C ILE A 56 9.65 2.89 2.62
N GLU A 57 10.48 3.06 3.65
CA GLU A 57 11.95 2.96 3.55
C GLU A 57 12.38 1.58 3.02
N ASN A 58 11.86 0.50 3.59
CA ASN A 58 12.12 -0.87 3.10
C ASN A 58 11.66 -1.08 1.65
N PHE A 59 10.53 -0.48 1.26
CA PHE A 59 10.05 -0.58 -0.11
C PHE A 59 10.94 0.21 -1.08
N MET A 60 11.37 1.41 -0.70
CA MET A 60 12.30 2.21 -1.49
C MET A 60 13.65 1.52 -1.66
N ASP A 61 14.16 0.87 -0.61
CA ASP A 61 15.39 0.07 -0.66
C ASP A 61 15.27 -1.13 -1.61
N MET A 62 14.07 -1.72 -1.75
CA MET A 62 13.81 -2.80 -2.71
C MET A 62 13.74 -2.31 -4.17
N LEU A 63 13.43 -1.02 -4.40
CA LEU A 63 13.36 -0.42 -5.73
C LEU A 63 14.72 0.06 -6.28
N GLY A 64 15.71 0.23 -5.41
CA GLY A 64 17.09 0.60 -5.76
C GLY A 64 17.99 -0.60 -5.98
#